data_AF-W0V8F6-F1
#
_entry.id   AF-W0V8F6-F1
#
_cell.length_a   1.000
_cell.length_b   1.000
_cell.length_c   1.000
_cell.angle_alpha   90.00
_cell.angle_beta   90.00
_cell.angle_gamma   90.00
#
_symmetry.space_group_name_H-M   'P 1'
#
loop_
_entity.id
_entity.type
_entity.pdbx_description
1 polymer ?
#
loop_
_entity_poly.entity_id
_entity_poly.type
_entity_poly.pdbx_seq_one_letter_code
_entity_poly.pdbx_strand_id
1 'polypeptide(L)'
;MKTPSKAISAALLASAMVCSIAETHAETRLAGCAAKREAVREQIRQAEGQPERLAGLTAALDAVNANCRDDDVDKKHNEKVIKAQNKVNQTAQALSLAQSQNRSPKKIAKLQGKLDKARAELAAAQALP
;
A
#
# COMPACT_ATOMS: atom_id res chain seq x y z
N MET A 1 41.04 -19.13 -55.74
CA MET A 1 39.63 -19.38 -55.35
C MET A 1 39.65 -19.98 -53.95
N LYS A 2 39.11 -19.29 -52.94
CA LYS A 2 39.10 -19.75 -51.54
C LYS A 2 37.87 -19.22 -50.85
N THR A 3 36.96 -20.10 -50.47
CA THR A 3 36.03 -19.92 -49.33
C THR A 3 35.53 -21.29 -48.84
N PRO A 4 35.31 -21.46 -47.53
CA PRO A 4 35.10 -22.76 -46.88
C PRO A 4 33.62 -23.15 -46.65
N SER A 5 33.43 -24.47 -46.59
CA SER A 5 32.41 -25.30 -45.92
C SER A 5 31.06 -24.69 -45.57
N LYS A 6 30.01 -25.30 -46.16
CA LYS A 6 28.62 -25.17 -45.76
C LYS A 6 28.03 -26.55 -45.44
N ALA A 7 26.96 -26.48 -44.65
CA ALA A 7 25.90 -27.46 -44.43
C ALA A 7 26.10 -28.41 -43.24
N ILE A 8 25.50 -28.04 -42.11
CA ILE A 8 24.87 -29.01 -41.22
C ILE A 8 23.38 -28.68 -41.23
N SER A 9 22.62 -29.65 -41.72
CA SER A 9 21.17 -29.62 -41.91
C SER A 9 20.42 -29.93 -40.61
N ALA A 10 19.32 -29.19 -40.45
CA ALA A 10 17.99 -29.58 -39.97
C ALA A 10 17.83 -30.65 -38.86
N ALA A 11 17.17 -30.24 -37.77
CA ALA A 11 16.14 -31.06 -37.12
C ALA A 11 15.10 -30.15 -36.43
N LEU A 12 13.86 -30.20 -36.92
CA LEU A 12 12.66 -29.71 -36.23
C LEU A 12 12.35 -30.61 -35.05
N LEU A 13 11.98 -30.05 -33.89
CA LEU A 13 11.04 -30.67 -32.95
C LEU A 13 10.19 -29.57 -32.29
N ALA A 14 8.89 -29.65 -32.52
CA ALA A 14 7.87 -28.84 -31.87
C ALA A 14 7.75 -29.21 -30.39
N SER A 15 7.57 -28.22 -29.52
CA SER A 15 6.96 -28.43 -28.20
C SER A 15 6.01 -27.28 -27.93
N ALA A 16 4.72 -27.60 -27.92
CA ALA A 16 3.67 -26.76 -27.42
C ALA A 16 3.82 -26.65 -25.89
N MET A 17 3.75 -25.43 -25.35
CA MET A 17 3.33 -25.25 -23.97
C MET A 17 2.38 -24.06 -23.90
N VAL A 18 1.09 -24.40 -23.87
CA VAL A 18 0.06 -23.58 -23.27
C VAL A 18 0.40 -23.43 -21.79
N CYS A 19 0.46 -22.20 -21.31
CA CYS A 19 0.38 -21.85 -19.89
C CYS A 19 -0.40 -20.52 -19.86
N SER A 20 -1.72 -20.61 -19.82
CA SER A 20 -2.53 -20.62 -18.60
C SER A 20 -2.67 -19.23 -17.98
N ILE A 21 -3.93 -18.81 -17.97
CA ILE A 21 -4.59 -17.86 -17.07
C ILE A 21 -4.01 -16.44 -17.00
N ALA A 22 -4.62 -15.54 -17.76
CA ALA A 22 -4.84 -14.20 -17.25
C ALA A 22 -5.63 -14.37 -15.95
N GLU A 23 -4.93 -14.27 -14.82
CA GLU A 23 -5.54 -14.07 -13.52
C GLU A 23 -6.36 -12.78 -13.59
N THR A 24 -7.65 -12.91 -13.89
CA THR A 24 -8.63 -11.91 -13.49
C THR A 24 -8.75 -12.01 -11.98
N HIS A 25 -7.72 -11.56 -11.27
CA HIS A 25 -7.95 -11.05 -9.94
C HIS A 25 -8.88 -9.86 -10.17
N ALA A 26 -10.14 -10.04 -9.76
CA ALA A 26 -10.96 -8.92 -9.37
C ALA A 26 -10.32 -8.29 -8.11
N GLU A 27 -9.10 -7.75 -8.26
CA GLU A 27 -8.69 -6.64 -7.43
C GLU A 27 -9.73 -5.59 -7.71
N THR A 28 -10.48 -5.24 -6.68
CA THR A 28 -11.24 -3.99 -6.69
C THR A 28 -10.16 -2.92 -6.84
N ARG A 29 -9.78 -2.57 -8.07
CA ARG A 29 -8.76 -1.56 -8.34
C ARG A 29 -9.37 -0.27 -7.86
N LEU A 30 -9.04 0.08 -6.62
CA LEU A 30 -9.30 1.40 -6.08
C LEU A 30 -8.82 2.37 -7.16
N ALA A 31 -9.72 3.20 -7.65
CA ALA A 31 -9.45 4.25 -8.62
C ALA A 31 -9.51 5.61 -7.91
N GLY A 32 -9.07 6.67 -8.58
CA GLY A 32 -9.20 8.03 -8.06
C GLY A 32 -8.52 8.24 -6.70
N CYS A 33 -9.22 8.92 -5.80
CA CYS A 33 -8.69 9.30 -4.49
C CYS A 33 -8.56 8.13 -3.52
N ALA A 34 -9.40 7.10 -3.65
CA ALA A 34 -9.25 5.87 -2.88
C ALA A 34 -7.90 5.19 -3.18
N ALA A 35 -7.51 5.11 -4.46
CA ALA A 35 -6.23 4.53 -4.89
C ALA A 35 -5.03 5.27 -4.29
N LYS A 36 -5.04 6.60 -4.37
CA LYS A 36 -3.97 7.45 -3.83
C LYS A 36 -3.82 7.29 -2.32
N ARG A 37 -4.93 7.23 -1.60
CA ARG A 37 -4.92 7.03 -0.14
C ARG A 37 -4.33 5.68 0.22
N GLU A 38 -4.73 4.61 -0.48
CA GLU A 38 -4.22 3.28 -0.19
C GLU A 38 -2.73 3.14 -0.50
N ALA A 39 -2.24 3.74 -1.59
CA ALA A 39 -0.82 3.75 -1.92
C ALA A 39 0.05 4.39 -0.83
N VAL A 40 -0.39 5.51 -0.24
CA VAL A 40 0.34 6.15 0.87
C VAL A 40 0.27 5.30 2.14
N ARG A 41 -0.86 4.62 2.37
CA ARG A 41 -1.03 3.76 3.55
C ARG A 41 -0.19 2.49 3.51
N GLU A 42 -0.02 1.90 2.33
CA GLU A 42 0.92 0.82 2.12
C GLU A 42 2.35 1.26 2.44
N GLN A 43 2.75 2.46 2.02
CA GLN A 43 4.05 3.00 2.39
C GLN A 43 4.16 3.24 3.91
N ILE A 44 3.09 3.69 4.57
CA ILE A 44 3.07 3.81 6.05
C ILE A 44 3.24 2.43 6.70
N ARG A 45 2.62 1.38 6.15
CA ARG A 45 2.81 -0.02 6.60
C ARG A 45 4.27 -0.42 6.54
N GLN A 46 4.94 -0.09 5.45
CA GLN A 46 6.35 -0.43 5.23
C GLN A 46 7.36 0.45 5.98
N ALA A 47 6.92 1.56 6.58
CA ALA A 47 7.79 2.50 7.29
C ALA A 47 8.00 2.15 8.77
N GLU A 48 7.78 0.89 9.18
CA GLU A 48 8.04 0.44 10.55
C GLU A 48 9.49 0.72 10.97
N GLY A 49 9.65 1.31 12.15
CA GLY A 49 10.99 1.66 12.67
C GLY A 49 11.66 2.86 12.00
N GLN A 50 10.97 3.56 11.08
CA GLN A 50 11.51 4.71 10.35
C GLN A 50 10.73 5.99 10.72
N PRO A 51 11.01 6.60 11.89
CA PRO A 51 10.16 7.64 12.48
C PRO A 51 9.97 8.87 11.59
N GLU A 52 11.00 9.31 10.87
CA GLU A 52 10.93 10.45 9.94
C GLU A 52 10.12 10.12 8.68
N ARG A 53 10.34 8.93 8.11
CA ARG A 53 9.56 8.45 6.95
C ARG A 53 8.09 8.32 7.32
N LEU A 54 7.80 7.78 8.50
CA LEU A 54 6.46 7.62 9.04
C LEU A 54 5.76 9.00 9.17
N ALA A 55 6.48 10.02 9.66
CA ALA A 55 5.96 11.39 9.76
C ALA A 55 5.67 12.01 8.38
N GLY A 56 6.60 11.91 7.42
CA GLY A 56 6.40 12.45 6.07
C GLY A 56 5.24 11.77 5.32
N LEU A 57 5.12 10.44 5.42
CA LEU A 57 4.02 9.70 4.82
C LEU A 57 2.67 10.01 5.48
N THR A 58 2.66 10.26 6.79
CA THR A 58 1.46 10.71 7.51
C THR A 58 0.98 12.07 6.97
N ALA A 59 1.89 13.03 6.81
CA ALA A 59 1.57 14.34 6.23
C ALA A 59 1.07 14.24 4.77
N ALA A 60 1.69 13.37 3.97
CA ALA A 60 1.25 13.11 2.60
C ALA A 60 -0.19 12.56 2.56
N LEU A 61 -0.53 11.67 3.48
CA LEU A 61 -1.87 11.10 3.59
C LEU A 61 -2.91 12.14 4.01
N ASP A 62 -2.56 13.04 4.93
CA ASP A 62 -3.41 14.20 5.27
C ASP A 62 -3.64 15.09 4.06
N ALA A 63 -2.60 15.39 3.27
CA ALA A 63 -2.71 16.20 2.06
C ALA A 63 -3.62 15.55 1.00
N VAL A 64 -3.52 14.22 0.78
CA VAL A 64 -4.42 13.50 -0.13
C VAL A 64 -5.86 13.58 0.38
N ASN A 65 -6.08 13.39 1.68
CA ASN A 65 -7.43 13.46 2.24
C ASN A 65 -8.03 14.87 2.21
N ALA A 66 -7.22 15.93 2.31
CA ALA A 66 -7.70 17.31 2.24
C ALA A 66 -8.11 17.70 0.81
N ASN A 67 -7.34 17.26 -0.19
CA ASN A 67 -7.40 17.80 -1.54
C ASN A 67 -8.02 16.87 -2.58
N CYS A 68 -8.08 15.56 -2.32
CA CYS A 68 -8.58 14.61 -3.30
C CYS A 68 -10.08 14.36 -3.11
N ARG A 69 -10.89 14.65 -4.12
CA ARG A 69 -12.33 14.33 -4.17
C ARG A 69 -12.64 13.51 -5.43
N ASP A 70 -13.34 12.40 -5.21
CA ASP A 70 -14.13 11.71 -6.23
C ASP A 70 -15.60 12.19 -6.05
N ASP A 71 -16.48 12.03 -7.05
CA ASP A 71 -17.84 12.61 -7.09
C ASP A 71 -18.64 12.48 -5.77
N ASP A 72 -19.50 13.48 -5.49
CA ASP A 72 -20.23 13.69 -4.23
C ASP A 72 -21.16 12.53 -3.86
N VAL A 73 -20.63 11.48 -3.26
CA VAL A 73 -21.41 10.45 -2.56
C VAL A 73 -20.78 10.18 -1.19
N ASP A 74 -21.61 10.40 -0.17
CA ASP A 74 -21.43 10.05 1.24
C ASP A 74 -20.45 10.87 2.08
N LYS A 75 -20.86 12.09 2.43
CA LYS A 75 -20.27 12.88 3.53
C LYS A 75 -20.07 12.05 4.81
N LYS A 76 -21.03 11.19 5.17
CA LYS A 76 -20.96 10.34 6.37
C LYS A 76 -19.92 9.22 6.24
N HIS A 77 -19.76 8.65 5.05
CA HIS A 77 -18.68 7.72 4.75
C HIS A 77 -17.32 8.42 4.87
N ASN A 78 -17.20 9.58 4.22
CA ASN A 78 -16.00 10.40 4.25
C ASN A 78 -15.61 10.80 5.68
N GLU A 79 -16.56 11.15 6.55
CA GLU A 79 -16.32 11.42 7.97
C GLU A 79 -15.77 10.18 8.72
N LYS A 80 -16.29 8.98 8.45
CA LYS A 80 -15.76 7.74 9.04
C LYS A 80 -14.33 7.46 8.56
N VAL A 81 -14.08 7.61 7.27
CA VAL A 81 -12.75 7.45 6.67
C VAL A 81 -11.76 8.45 7.27
N ILE A 82 -12.12 9.73 7.37
CA ILE A 82 -11.29 10.77 8.00
C ILE A 82 -11.02 10.43 9.47
N LYS A 83 -12.02 9.99 10.23
CA LYS A 83 -11.85 9.63 11.65
C LYS A 83 -10.91 8.44 11.84
N ALA A 84 -11.07 7.39 11.05
CA ALA A 84 -10.21 6.22 11.12
C ALA A 84 -8.77 6.56 10.67
N GLN A 85 -8.62 7.50 9.75
CA GLN A 85 -7.33 8.04 9.33
C GLN A 85 -6.62 8.82 10.42
N ASN A 86 -7.33 9.75 11.07
CA ASN A 86 -6.77 10.49 12.19
C ASN A 86 -6.23 9.55 13.28
N LYS A 87 -6.89 8.41 13.49
CA LYS A 87 -6.43 7.37 14.42
C LYS A 87 -5.14 6.69 13.96
N VAL A 88 -5.01 6.36 12.67
CA VAL A 88 -3.74 5.86 12.09
C VAL A 88 -2.64 6.89 12.29
N ASN A 89 -2.89 8.15 11.95
CA ASN A 89 -1.91 9.24 12.02
C ASN A 89 -1.44 9.48 13.46
N GLN A 90 -2.36 9.61 14.41
CA GLN A 90 -2.04 9.79 15.83
C GLN A 90 -1.23 8.61 16.39
N THR A 91 -1.59 7.38 16.02
CA THR A 91 -0.89 6.19 16.52
C THR A 91 0.48 6.03 15.88
N ALA A 92 0.62 6.37 14.60
CA ALA A 92 1.88 6.42 13.87
C ALA A 92 2.84 7.44 14.50
N GLN A 93 2.37 8.67 14.75
CA GLN A 93 3.16 9.69 15.44
C GLN A 93 3.56 9.27 16.85
N ALA A 94 2.63 8.68 17.62
CA ALA A 94 2.94 8.18 18.96
C ALA A 94 4.01 7.07 18.94
N LEU A 95 3.95 6.17 17.94
CA LEU A 95 4.96 5.14 17.73
C LEU A 95 6.32 5.74 17.37
N SER A 96 6.35 6.67 16.42
CA SER A 96 7.56 7.40 16.00
C SER A 96 8.21 8.12 17.20
N LEU A 97 7.41 8.81 18.01
CA LEU A 97 7.88 9.49 19.22
C LEU A 97 8.38 8.49 20.28
N ALA A 98 7.73 7.34 20.43
CA ALA A 98 8.17 6.31 21.36
C ALA A 98 9.51 5.70 20.94
N GLN A 99 9.74 5.54 19.63
CA GLN A 99 10.99 5.06 19.05
C GLN A 99 12.11 6.09 19.23
N SER A 100 11.87 7.37 18.90
CA SER A 100 12.89 8.43 19.04
C SER A 100 13.28 8.70 20.49
N GLN A 101 12.34 8.54 21.43
CA GLN A 101 12.61 8.65 22.87
C GLN A 101 13.16 7.37 23.50
N ASN A 102 13.50 6.35 22.71
CA ASN A 102 13.99 5.05 23.19
C ASN A 102 13.12 4.46 24.32
N ARG A 103 11.78 4.55 24.17
CA ARG A 103 10.84 3.99 25.16
C ARG A 103 10.98 2.47 25.19
N SER A 104 10.50 1.85 26.27
CA SER A 104 10.65 0.41 26.47
C SER A 104 10.10 -0.41 25.29
N PRO A 105 10.72 -1.55 24.94
CA PRO A 105 10.27 -2.41 23.84
C PRO A 105 8.78 -2.79 23.96
N LYS A 106 8.31 -3.02 25.19
CA LYS A 106 6.90 -3.30 25.48
C LYS A 106 5.95 -2.16 25.09
N LYS A 107 6.36 -0.89 25.26
CA LYS A 107 5.56 0.28 24.83
C LYS A 107 5.55 0.41 23.32
N ILE A 108 6.69 0.21 22.67
CA ILE A 108 6.82 0.24 21.20
C ILE A 108 5.94 -0.84 20.57
N ALA A 109 6.04 -2.09 21.03
CA ALA A 109 5.22 -3.20 20.55
C ALA A 109 3.71 -2.96 20.75
N LYS A 110 3.31 -2.36 21.88
CA LYS A 110 1.91 -1.98 22.12
C LYS A 110 1.41 -0.92 21.13
N LEU A 111 2.27 0.03 20.74
CA LEU A 111 1.91 1.07 19.78
C LEU A 111 1.87 0.52 18.34
N GLN A 112 2.77 -0.40 17.98
CA GLN A 112 2.71 -1.13 16.71
C GLN A 112 1.39 -1.89 16.58
N GLY A 113 1.01 -2.71 17.57
CA GLY A 113 -0.26 -3.44 17.52
C GLY A 113 -1.50 -2.51 17.47
N LYS A 114 -1.44 -1.33 18.09
CA LYS A 114 -2.50 -0.31 17.94
C LYS A 114 -2.53 0.30 16.55
N LEU A 115 -1.36 0.52 15.94
CA LEU A 115 -1.22 1.07 14.60
C LEU A 115 -1.81 0.09 13.57
N ASP A 116 -1.52 -1.20 13.72
CA ASP A 116 -2.10 -2.23 12.85
C ASP A 116 -3.62 -2.32 12.99
N LYS A 117 -4.13 -2.26 14.22
CA LYS A 117 -5.58 -2.19 14.45
C LYS A 117 -6.20 -0.95 13.81
N ALA A 118 -5.59 0.22 13.95
CA ALA A 118 -6.09 1.46 13.34
C ALA A 118 -6.06 1.38 11.80
N ARG A 119 -5.03 0.75 11.22
CA ARG A 119 -4.93 0.52 9.78
C ARG A 119 -6.06 -0.40 9.30
N ALA A 120 -6.36 -1.48 10.02
CA ALA A 120 -7.46 -2.38 9.71
C ALA A 120 -8.82 -1.66 9.79
N GLU A 121 -9.06 -0.86 10.84
CA GLU A 121 -10.29 -0.06 10.98
C GLU A 121 -10.49 0.92 9.82
N LEU A 122 -9.42 1.58 9.36
CA LEU A 122 -9.52 2.49 8.23
C LEU A 122 -9.67 1.75 6.89
N ALA A 123 -9.08 0.57 6.72
CA ALA A 123 -9.32 -0.25 5.52
C ALA A 123 -10.79 -0.68 5.43
N ALA A 124 -11.37 -1.12 6.55
CA ALA A 124 -12.79 -1.42 6.65
C ALA A 124 -13.68 -0.19 6.39
N ALA A 125 -13.28 0.99 6.90
CA ALA A 125 -14.02 2.23 6.68
C ALA A 125 -14.02 2.68 5.21
N GLN A 126 -13.02 2.30 4.40
CA GLN A 126 -12.95 2.64 2.97
C GLN A 126 -13.64 1.62 2.06
N ALA A 127 -13.87 0.40 2.53
CA ALA A 127 -14.46 -0.68 1.72
C ALA A 127 -15.99 -0.58 1.57
N LEU A 128 -16.66 0.24 2.37
CA LEU A 128 -18.13 0.32 2.45
C LEU A 128 -18.59 1.79 2.52
N PRO A 129 -19.17 2.39 1.45
CA PRO A 129 -19.90 3.66 1.55
C PRO A 129 -20.94 3.66 2.69
#